data_AF-A0A8D8KLH7-F1
#
_entry.id   AF-A0A8D8KLH7-F1
#
_cell.length_a   1.000
_cell.length_b   1.000
_cell.length_c   1.000
_cell.angle_alpha   90.00
_cell.angle_beta   90.00
_cell.angle_gamma   90.00
#
_symmetry.space_group_name_H-M   'P 1'
#
loop_
_entity.id
_entity.type
_entity.pdbx_description
1 polymer ?
#
loop_
_entity_poly.entity_id
_entity_poly.type
_entity_poly.pdbx_seq_one_letter_code
_entity_poly.pdbx_strand_id
1 'polypeptide(L)'
;CRLDVFKAVHNTITRYDSVVEMIANNTAATYSVVFLMNPLVKSIIRTEPHRRFFIRSIQTYSKVAAALATNSGISKGVITTIRPVGNLFNHSCDPHAMTISDGGRVKMVMLRPARQGEQIFISYGPTWYKPCPLSLMFKCCCIVCDKGKAGRKWHSLMDR
;
A
#
# COMPACT_ATOMS: atom_id res chain seq x y z
N CYS A 1 -6.53 -25.40 5.28
CA CYS A 1 -7.41 -24.23 5.56
C CYS A 1 -6.78 -23.42 6.69
N ARG A 2 -6.51 -22.11 6.51
CA ARG A 2 -5.84 -21.25 7.50
C ARG A 2 -6.87 -20.39 8.26
N LEU A 3 -7.68 -21.05 9.10
CA LEU A 3 -8.76 -20.40 9.85
C LEU A 3 -8.24 -19.34 10.84
N ASP A 4 -7.02 -19.54 11.34
CA ASP A 4 -6.26 -18.58 12.16
C ASP A 4 -6.09 -17.24 11.44
N VAL A 5 -5.58 -17.27 10.20
CA VAL A 5 -5.35 -16.08 9.38
C VAL A 5 -6.67 -15.41 9.00
N PHE A 6 -7.67 -16.21 8.63
CA PHE A 6 -9.01 -15.71 8.31
C PHE A 6 -9.61 -14.91 9.47
N LYS A 7 -9.57 -15.47 10.69
CA LYS A 7 -10.07 -14.80 11.90
C LYS A 7 -9.28 -13.53 12.19
N ALA A 8 -7.95 -13.55 12.05
CA ALA A 8 -7.13 -12.37 12.26
C ALA A 8 -7.55 -11.22 11.33
N VAL A 9 -7.70 -11.49 10.03
CA VAL A 9 -8.11 -10.47 9.04
C VAL A 9 -9.49 -9.90 9.35
N HIS A 10 -10.49 -10.76 9.63
CA HIS A 10 -11.86 -10.31 9.83
C HIS A 10 -12.12 -9.63 11.19
N ASN A 11 -11.24 -9.84 12.18
CA ASN A 11 -11.32 -9.21 13.50
C ASN A 11 -10.42 -7.97 13.65
N THR A 12 -9.54 -7.69 12.69
CA THR A 12 -8.66 -6.51 12.77
C THR A 12 -9.44 -5.24 12.46
N ILE A 13 -9.51 -4.32 13.42
CA ILE A 13 -10.08 -2.98 13.21
C ILE A 13 -8.99 -2.09 12.59
N THR A 14 -9.23 -1.63 11.37
CA THR A 14 -8.31 -0.78 10.62
C THR A 14 -9.01 0.51 10.22
N ARG A 15 -8.34 1.65 10.38
CA ARG A 15 -8.80 2.96 9.90
C ARG A 15 -8.22 3.17 8.51
N TYR A 16 -9.07 3.50 7.55
CA TYR A 16 -8.68 3.77 6.17
C TYR A 16 -9.00 5.21 5.81
N ASP A 17 -8.29 5.73 4.81
CA ASP A 17 -8.65 6.98 4.17
C ASP A 17 -10.01 6.86 3.45
N SER A 18 -10.72 7.99 3.35
CA SER A 18 -12.02 8.10 2.66
C SER A 18 -11.98 7.57 1.22
N VAL A 19 -10.88 7.77 0.49
CA VAL A 19 -10.71 7.27 -0.89
C VAL A 19 -10.61 5.75 -0.91
N VAL A 20 -9.87 5.15 0.04
CA VAL A 20 -9.76 3.69 0.13
C VAL A 20 -11.10 3.07 0.51
N GLU A 21 -11.87 3.72 1.40
CA GLU A 21 -13.23 3.29 1.72
C GLU A 21 -14.16 3.35 0.52
N MET A 22 -14.12 4.46 -0.23
CA MET A 22 -14.88 4.62 -1.46
C MET A 22 -14.55 3.53 -2.48
N ILE A 23 -13.25 3.27 -2.74
CA ILE A 23 -12.80 2.21 -3.66
C ILE A 23 -13.28 0.85 -3.19
N ALA A 24 -13.15 0.53 -1.90
CA ALA A 24 -13.58 -0.75 -1.35
C ALA A 24 -15.11 -0.94 -1.44
N ASN A 25 -15.88 0.11 -1.20
CA ASN A 25 -17.34 0.08 -1.32
C ASN A 25 -17.77 -0.13 -2.76
N ASN A 26 -17.18 0.60 -3.70
CA ASN A 26 -17.46 0.46 -5.12
C ASN A 26 -17.10 -0.95 -5.61
N THR A 27 -15.90 -1.43 -5.27
CA THR A 27 -15.43 -2.79 -5.59
C THR A 27 -16.39 -3.83 -5.06
N ALA A 28 -16.81 -3.73 -3.80
CA ALA A 28 -17.74 -4.69 -3.21
C ALA A 28 -19.12 -4.68 -3.88
N ALA A 29 -19.65 -3.51 -4.21
CA ALA A 29 -20.92 -3.40 -4.94
C ALA A 29 -20.82 -4.07 -6.31
N THR A 30 -19.83 -3.70 -7.14
CA THR A 30 -19.66 -4.24 -8.49
C THR A 30 -19.42 -5.75 -8.48
N TYR A 31 -18.47 -6.23 -7.68
CA TYR A 31 -18.14 -7.65 -7.64
C TYR A 31 -19.29 -8.46 -7.06
N SER A 32 -20.04 -7.95 -6.08
CA SER A 32 -21.19 -8.68 -5.54
C SER A 32 -22.24 -8.99 -6.61
N VAL A 33 -22.51 -8.04 -7.52
CA VAL A 33 -23.42 -8.25 -8.65
C VAL A 33 -22.86 -9.33 -9.57
N VAL A 34 -21.61 -9.18 -10.02
CA VAL A 34 -20.95 -10.12 -10.95
C VAL A 34 -20.93 -11.54 -10.40
N PHE A 35 -20.53 -11.71 -9.14
CA PHE A 35 -20.49 -13.03 -8.51
C PHE A 35 -21.87 -13.65 -8.37
N LEU A 36 -22.90 -12.88 -8.04
CA LEU A 36 -24.27 -13.38 -7.90
C LEU A 36 -24.94 -13.72 -9.25
N MET A 37 -24.36 -13.31 -10.37
CA MET A 37 -24.77 -13.81 -11.69
C MET A 37 -24.37 -15.28 -11.89
N ASN A 38 -23.40 -15.79 -11.14
CA ASN A 38 -23.03 -17.20 -11.18
C ASN A 38 -24.01 -18.04 -10.34
N PRO A 39 -24.72 -19.04 -10.95
CA PRO A 39 -25.69 -19.87 -10.23
C PRO A 39 -25.11 -20.61 -9.01
N LEU A 40 -23.85 -21.03 -9.07
CA LEU A 40 -23.19 -21.71 -7.95
C LEU A 40 -23.02 -20.77 -6.75
N VAL A 41 -22.59 -19.54 -6.98
CA VAL A 41 -22.45 -18.54 -5.90
C VAL A 41 -23.82 -18.18 -5.33
N LYS A 42 -24.82 -17.97 -6.20
CA LYS A 42 -26.20 -17.72 -5.79
C LYS A 42 -26.76 -18.88 -4.94
N SER A 43 -26.36 -20.12 -5.23
CA SER A 43 -26.74 -21.29 -4.44
C SER A 43 -26.12 -21.34 -3.03
N ILE A 44 -25.02 -20.62 -2.78
CA ILE A 44 -24.36 -20.52 -1.46
C ILE A 44 -24.94 -19.33 -0.67
N ILE A 45 -25.13 -18.19 -1.34
CA ILE A 45 -25.60 -16.94 -0.74
C ILE A 45 -27.13 -16.89 -0.76
N ARG A 46 -27.77 -17.64 0.15
CA ARG A 46 -29.25 -17.79 0.21
C ARG A 46 -29.95 -16.83 1.16
N THR A 47 -29.27 -16.33 2.18
CA THR A 47 -29.88 -15.55 3.27
C THR A 47 -29.27 -14.15 3.33
N GLU A 48 -30.01 -13.21 3.93
CA GLU A 48 -29.49 -11.85 4.16
C GLU A 48 -28.20 -11.84 5.01
N PRO A 49 -28.05 -12.65 6.08
CA PRO A 49 -26.77 -12.81 6.76
C PRO A 49 -25.63 -13.27 5.84
N HIS A 50 -25.86 -14.24 4.94
CA HIS A 50 -24.84 -14.67 3.98
C HIS A 50 -24.44 -13.52 3.05
N ARG A 51 -25.43 -12.75 2.57
CA ARG A 51 -25.22 -11.63 1.67
C ARG A 51 -24.39 -10.52 2.34
N ARG A 52 -24.74 -10.15 3.57
CA ARG A 52 -23.98 -9.16 4.36
C ARG A 52 -22.54 -9.61 4.61
N PHE A 53 -22.36 -10.87 5.00
CA PHE A 53 -21.02 -11.43 5.21
C PHE A 53 -20.20 -11.47 3.91
N PHE A 54 -20.83 -11.83 2.79
CA PHE A 54 -20.19 -11.87 1.48
C PHE A 54 -19.70 -10.49 1.03
N ILE A 55 -20.56 -9.47 1.08
CA ILE A 55 -20.20 -8.09 0.74
C ILE A 55 -19.09 -7.57 1.66
N ARG A 56 -19.22 -7.79 2.98
CA ARG A 56 -18.20 -7.40 3.96
C ARG A 56 -16.86 -8.07 3.68
N SER A 57 -16.87 -9.33 3.25
CA SER A 57 -15.66 -10.05 2.87
C SER A 57 -14.99 -9.40 1.66
N ILE A 58 -15.73 -9.08 0.61
CA ILE A 58 -15.17 -8.37 -0.56
C ILE A 58 -14.59 -7.02 -0.15
N GLN A 59 -15.30 -6.24 0.68
CA GLN A 59 -14.80 -4.95 1.19
C GLN A 59 -13.48 -5.13 1.96
N THR A 60 -13.41 -6.09 2.88
CA THR A 60 -12.20 -6.37 3.66
C THR A 60 -11.04 -6.75 2.75
N TYR A 61 -11.24 -7.68 1.81
CA TYR A 61 -10.17 -8.08 0.89
C TYR A 61 -9.75 -6.96 -0.07
N SER A 62 -10.69 -6.12 -0.51
CA SER A 62 -10.39 -4.95 -1.35
C SER A 62 -9.52 -3.94 -0.60
N LYS A 63 -9.81 -3.70 0.68
CA LYS A 63 -9.00 -2.83 1.54
C LYS A 63 -7.60 -3.39 1.76
N VAL A 64 -7.48 -4.69 2.03
CA VAL A 64 -6.18 -5.38 2.15
C VAL A 64 -5.41 -5.30 0.83
N ALA A 65 -6.06 -5.57 -0.30
CA ALA A 65 -5.42 -5.49 -1.61
C ALA A 65 -4.94 -4.06 -1.92
N ALA A 66 -5.75 -3.05 -1.63
CA ALA A 66 -5.38 -1.64 -1.79
C ALA A 66 -4.19 -1.26 -0.89
N ALA A 67 -4.18 -1.71 0.37
CA ALA A 67 -3.06 -1.49 1.28
C ALA A 67 -1.78 -2.21 0.82
N LEU A 68 -1.93 -3.33 0.10
CA LEU A 68 -0.79 -4.05 -0.45
C LEU A 68 -0.35 -3.54 -1.84
N ALA A 69 -1.16 -2.69 -2.46
CA ALA A 69 -0.96 -2.22 -3.82
C ALA A 69 -0.06 -0.98 -3.86
N THR A 70 0.86 -0.94 -4.82
CA THR A 70 1.65 0.24 -5.16
C THR A 70 1.34 0.63 -6.60
N ASN A 71 1.06 1.90 -6.83
CA ASN A 71 0.85 2.48 -8.15
C ASN A 71 2.15 3.10 -8.65
N SER A 72 2.58 2.71 -9.85
CA SER A 72 3.71 3.32 -10.55
C SER A 72 3.21 3.91 -11.87
N GLY A 73 3.46 5.20 -12.07
CA GLY A 73 3.21 5.86 -13.34
C GLY A 73 4.33 5.52 -14.32
N ILE A 74 3.97 4.93 -15.46
CA ILE A 74 4.83 4.78 -16.63
C ILE A 74 4.32 5.72 -17.73
N SER A 75 5.17 6.08 -18.68
CA SER A 75 4.85 7.06 -19.75
C SER A 75 3.61 6.73 -20.59
N LYS A 76 3.03 5.53 -20.43
CA LYS A 76 1.83 5.04 -21.13
C LYS A 76 0.70 4.53 -20.21
N GLY A 77 0.76 4.77 -18.90
CA GLY A 77 -0.30 4.33 -17.98
C GLY A 77 0.14 4.15 -16.53
N VAL A 78 -0.75 3.58 -15.72
CA VAL A 78 -0.46 3.23 -14.32
C VAL A 78 -0.38 1.71 -14.22
N ILE A 79 0.73 1.19 -13.69
CA ILE A 79 0.82 -0.21 -13.26
C ILE A 79 0.55 -0.25 -11.76
N THR A 80 -0.50 -0.98 -11.38
CA THR A 80 -0.79 -1.34 -10.00
C THR A 80 -0.20 -2.72 -9.70
N THR A 81 0.62 -2.83 -8.67
CA THR A 81 1.26 -4.10 -8.26
C THR A 81 0.98 -4.40 -6.80
N ILE A 82 0.63 -5.66 -6.48
CA ILE A 82 0.54 -6.12 -5.08
C ILE A 82 1.93 -6.58 -4.64
N ARG A 83 2.46 -6.01 -3.55
CA ARG A 83 3.85 -6.25 -3.12
C ARG A 83 3.94 -6.70 -1.66
N PRO A 84 3.71 -7.98 -1.34
CA PRO A 84 3.69 -8.45 0.04
C PRO A 84 4.95 -8.11 0.84
N VAL A 85 6.13 -8.28 0.24
CA VAL A 85 7.43 -7.92 0.86
C VAL A 85 7.70 -6.42 0.76
N GLY A 86 7.28 -5.78 -0.33
CA GLY A 86 7.51 -4.35 -0.57
C GLY A 86 6.86 -3.44 0.47
N ASN A 87 5.73 -3.85 1.05
CA ASN A 87 5.04 -3.07 2.08
C ASN A 87 5.65 -3.18 3.48
N LEU A 88 6.71 -3.98 3.66
CA LEU A 88 7.46 -4.03 4.91
C LEU A 88 8.44 -2.86 5.06
N PHE A 89 8.75 -2.18 3.95
CA PHE A 89 9.75 -1.11 3.93
C PHE A 89 9.07 0.24 4.14
N ASN A 90 9.42 0.91 5.23
CA ASN A 90 8.89 2.23 5.54
C ASN A 90 9.41 3.32 4.60
N HIS A 91 8.71 4.45 4.62
CA HIS A 91 9.07 5.64 3.86
C HIS A 91 10.26 6.40 4.47
N SER A 92 11.19 6.85 3.62
CA SER A 92 12.11 7.95 3.89
C SER A 92 12.26 8.80 2.63
N CYS A 93 12.34 10.13 2.79
CA CYS A 93 12.68 11.03 1.68
C CYS A 93 14.16 10.93 1.29
N ASP A 94 15.01 10.37 2.16
CA ASP A 94 16.41 9.99 1.88
C ASP A 94 16.54 8.48 2.11
N PRO A 95 16.15 7.63 1.13
CA PRO A 95 16.02 6.19 1.34
C PRO A 95 17.35 5.43 1.21
N HIS A 96 17.37 4.18 1.68
CA HIS A 96 18.47 3.25 1.45
C HIS A 96 18.34 2.53 0.11
N ALA A 97 17.11 2.31 -0.33
CA ALA A 97 16.79 1.53 -1.50
C ALA A 97 15.71 2.22 -2.34
N MET A 98 15.65 1.84 -3.62
CA MET A 98 14.54 2.13 -4.49
C MET A 98 13.90 0.86 -4.98
N THR A 99 12.67 0.97 -5.47
CA THR A 99 12.00 -0.15 -6.13
C THR A 99 11.74 0.15 -7.58
N ILE A 100 12.02 -0.81 -8.44
CA ILE A 100 11.82 -0.72 -9.89
C ILE A 100 10.93 -1.87 -10.35
N SER A 101 10.03 -1.58 -11.28
CA SER A 101 9.22 -2.59 -11.96
C SER A 101 9.89 -2.94 -13.29
N ASP A 102 10.31 -4.19 -13.46
CA ASP A 102 11.01 -4.67 -14.65
C ASP A 102 10.67 -6.14 -14.93
N GLY A 103 10.30 -6.46 -16.17
CA GLY A 103 9.96 -7.82 -16.61
C GLY A 103 8.82 -8.47 -15.82
N GLY A 104 7.79 -7.70 -15.43
CA GLY A 104 6.67 -8.20 -14.61
C GLY A 104 7.02 -8.48 -13.15
N ARG A 105 8.22 -8.10 -12.70
CA ARG A 105 8.69 -8.24 -11.33
C ARG A 105 8.94 -6.88 -10.74
N VAL A 106 8.82 -6.78 -9.41
CA VAL A 106 9.27 -5.59 -8.70
C VAL A 106 10.55 -5.90 -7.94
N LYS A 107 11.65 -5.28 -8.37
CA LYS A 107 12.98 -5.44 -7.80
C LYS A 107 13.22 -4.32 -6.78
N MET A 108 14.02 -4.62 -5.77
CA MET A 108 14.55 -3.63 -4.83
C MET A 108 16.05 -3.51 -5.08
N VAL A 109 16.53 -2.27 -5.20
CA VAL A 109 17.93 -1.97 -5.45
C VAL A 109 18.42 -1.05 -4.35
N MET A 110 19.51 -1.44 -3.68
CA MET A 110 20.16 -0.58 -2.69
C MET A 110 20.85 0.59 -3.41
N LEU A 111 20.58 1.80 -2.96
CA LEU A 111 21.22 3.04 -3.41
C LEU A 111 22.47 3.35 -2.58
N ARG A 112 22.47 2.92 -1.31
CA ARG A 112 23.56 3.12 -0.36
C ARG A 112 23.61 1.98 0.66
N PRO A 113 24.76 1.75 1.33
CA PRO A 113 24.87 0.70 2.34
C PRO A 113 23.89 0.93 3.51
N ALA A 114 23.44 -0.17 4.13
CA ALA A 114 22.70 -0.18 5.39
C ALA A 114 23.45 -1.04 6.41
N ARG A 115 23.42 -0.67 7.68
CA ARG A 115 24.08 -1.44 8.75
C ARG A 115 23.25 -2.65 9.15
N GLN A 116 23.90 -3.66 9.73
CA GLN A 116 23.16 -4.79 10.31
C GLN A 116 22.22 -4.29 11.41
N GLY A 117 20.95 -4.71 11.35
CA GLY A 117 19.90 -4.29 12.28
C GLY A 117 19.26 -2.94 11.94
N GLU A 118 19.76 -2.22 10.93
CA GLU A 118 19.15 -0.98 10.46
C GLU A 118 17.92 -1.26 9.60
N GLN A 119 16.88 -0.43 9.73
CA GLN A 119 15.71 -0.52 8.87
C GLN A 119 16.03 -0.03 7.44
N ILE A 120 15.66 -0.84 6.45
CA ILE A 120 15.74 -0.43 5.04
C ILE A 120 14.52 0.45 4.71
N PHE A 121 14.79 1.64 4.17
CA PHE A 121 13.75 2.59 3.76
C PHE A 121 13.70 2.73 2.25
N ILE A 122 12.49 2.95 1.73
CA ILE A 122 12.23 3.32 0.34
C ILE A 122 11.51 4.66 0.27
N SER A 123 11.53 5.34 -0.88
CA SER A 123 10.62 6.47 -1.10
C SER A 123 9.27 5.95 -1.59
N TYR A 124 8.19 6.48 -1.02
CA TYR A 124 6.82 6.26 -1.51
C TYR A 124 6.44 7.29 -2.58
N GLY A 125 7.33 8.24 -2.84
CA GLY A 125 7.14 9.31 -3.81
C GLY A 125 8.08 9.22 -5.01
N PRO A 126 7.87 10.11 -5.99
CA PRO A 126 8.50 10.02 -7.29
C PRO A 126 10.03 10.05 -7.20
N THR A 127 10.63 10.75 -6.22
CA THR A 127 12.09 10.90 -6.12
C THR A 127 12.53 11.41 -4.74
N TRP A 128 13.74 11.05 -4.28
CA TRP A 128 14.38 11.60 -3.06
C TRP A 128 14.94 13.02 -3.25
N TYR A 129 15.31 13.38 -4.49
CA TYR A 129 15.95 14.66 -4.84
C TYR A 129 14.97 15.77 -5.27
N LYS A 130 13.68 15.44 -5.45
CA LYS A 130 12.63 16.44 -5.71
C LYS A 130 11.56 16.27 -4.64
N PRO A 131 11.47 17.18 -3.66
CA PRO A 131 10.41 17.15 -2.67
C PRO A 131 9.08 17.35 -3.39
N CYS A 132 8.41 16.25 -3.70
CA CYS A 132 7.01 16.26 -4.08
C CYS A 132 6.23 16.16 -2.77
N PRO A 133 5.36 17.13 -2.44
CA PRO A 133 4.48 17.01 -1.29
C PRO A 133 3.42 15.96 -1.60
N LEU A 134 3.81 14.69 -1.52
CA LEU A 134 2.83 13.63 -1.38
C LEU A 134 2.15 13.80 -0.04
N SER A 135 0.82 13.84 -0.08
CA SER A 135 0.00 13.72 1.10
C SER A 135 0.18 12.29 1.64
N LEU A 136 1.20 12.10 2.47
CA LEU A 136 1.38 10.87 3.22
C LEU A 136 0.33 10.83 4.33
N MET A 137 -0.22 9.64 4.59
CA MET A 137 -1.16 9.41 5.70
C MET A 137 -0.49 9.47 7.09
N PHE A 138 0.78 9.86 7.15
CA PHE A 138 1.59 9.97 8.35
C PHE A 138 2.57 11.15 8.21
N LYS A 139 3.00 11.69 9.35
CA LYS A 139 4.05 12.70 9.39
C LYS A 139 5.41 12.02 9.22
N CYS A 140 6.13 12.33 8.14
CA CYS A 140 7.50 11.86 7.97
C CYS A 140 8.46 12.61 8.92
N CYS A 141 9.30 11.86 9.63
CA CYS A 141 10.31 12.39 10.56
C CYS A 141 11.74 12.06 10.10
N CYS A 142 11.97 11.80 8.81
CA CYS A 142 13.31 11.54 8.28
C CYS A 142 14.18 12.81 8.30
N ILE A 143 15.49 12.66 8.05
CA ILE A 143 16.45 13.77 8.08
C ILE A 143 16.09 14.91 7.11
N VAL A 144 15.46 14.61 5.98
CA VAL A 144 15.00 15.61 4.99
C VAL A 144 13.80 16.40 5.50
N CYS A 145 12.87 15.75 6.20
CA CYS A 145 11.70 16.41 6.76
C CYS A 145 11.97 17.05 8.13
N ASP A 146 13.12 16.75 8.75
CA ASP A 146 13.54 17.34 10.01
C ASP A 146 13.82 18.84 9.85
N LYS A 147 13.07 19.66 10.59
CA LYS A 147 13.30 21.11 10.66
C LYS A 147 14.31 21.50 11.75
N GLY A 148 14.80 20.53 12.52
CA GLY A 148 15.79 20.67 13.58
C GLY A 148 17.22 20.86 13.08
N LYS A 149 18.18 20.79 14.01
CA LYS A 149 19.61 21.01 13.71
C LYS A 149 20.15 20.00 12.71
N ALA A 150 19.73 18.74 12.81
CA ALA A 150 20.23 17.66 11.97
C ALA A 150 19.75 17.83 10.52
N GLY A 151 18.45 18.07 10.33
CA GLY A 151 17.92 18.35 8.99
C GLY A 151 18.47 19.64 8.38
N ARG A 152 18.65 20.75 9.14
CA ARG A 152 19.31 21.95 8.62
C ARG A 152 20.72 21.69 8.11
N LYS A 153 21.49 20.87 8.82
CA LYS A 153 22.82 20.43 8.36
C LYS A 153 22.73 19.62 7.07
N TRP A 154 21.76 18.72 6.96
CA TRP A 154 21.54 17.94 5.74
C TRP A 154 21.21 18.84 4.54
N HIS A 155 20.28 19.79 4.70
CA HIS A 155 19.91 20.72 3.63
C HIS A 155 21.13 21.53 3.14
N SER A 156 21.98 22.04 4.05
CA SER A 156 23.19 22.78 3.66
C SER A 156 24.21 21.96 2.85
N LEU A 157 24.16 20.63 2.92
CA LEU A 157 25.03 19.75 2.13
C LEU A 157 24.48 19.52 0.71
N MET A 158 23.18 19.72 0.51
CA MET A 158 22.51 19.51 -0.77
C MET A 158 22.40 20.79 -1.62
N ASP A 159 22.59 21.97 -1.02
CA ASP A 159 22.63 23.27 -1.71
C ASP A 159 24.02 23.57 -2.37
N ARG A 160 24.85 22.54 -2.58
CA ARG A 160 26.16 22.62 -3.25
C ARG A 160 26.10 21.97 -4.62
#